data_AF-A0A449I0B7-F1
#
_entry.id   AF-A0A449I0B7-F1
#
_cell.length_a   1.000
_cell.length_b   1.000
_cell.length_c   1.000
_cell.angle_alpha   90.00
_cell.angle_beta   90.00
_cell.angle_gamma   90.00
#
_symmetry.space_group_name_H-M   'P 1'
#
loop_
_entity.id
_entity.type
_entity.pdbx_description
1 polymer ?
#
loop_
_entity_poly.entity_id
_entity_poly.type
_entity_poly.pdbx_seq_one_letter_code
_entity_poly.pdbx_strand_id
1 'polypeptide(L)'
;MGRKLEGLQRMLVIINKLKGLQKYVPREELENYVTLRMEERDGTPVDIRTLQRDFNEIETLFGIRICFDKKRNGYHINEEDDLKKEQYERLLLNFDLLNAIDSTSNLHTFVLAD
;
A
#
# COMPACT_ATOMS: atom_id res chain seq x y z
N MET A 1 -10.73 -16.76 3.49
CA MET A 1 -10.31 -15.76 2.48
C MET A 1 -9.66 -14.49 3.07
N GLY A 2 -9.53 -14.32 4.40
CA GLY A 2 -9.10 -13.04 5.02
C GLY A 2 -7.62 -12.64 4.93
N ARG A 3 -6.66 -13.58 5.07
CA ARG A 3 -5.22 -13.20 5.21
C ARG A 3 -4.57 -12.60 3.97
N LYS A 4 -5.00 -13.01 2.76
CA LYS A 4 -4.48 -12.45 1.50
C LYS A 4 -4.96 -11.01 1.28
N LEU A 5 -6.23 -10.73 1.60
CA LEU A 5 -6.80 -9.40 1.50
C LEU A 5 -6.15 -8.44 2.51
N GLU A 6 -5.97 -8.89 3.75
CA GLU A 6 -5.27 -8.14 4.80
C GLU A 6 -3.83 -7.79 4.41
N GLY A 7 -3.09 -8.74 3.83
CA GLY A 7 -1.75 -8.49 3.28
C GLY A 7 -1.74 -7.42 2.18
N LEU A 8 -2.67 -7.52 1.23
CA LEU A 8 -2.82 -6.52 0.16
C LEU A 8 -3.14 -5.13 0.71
N GLN A 9 -4.08 -5.03 1.65
CA GLN A 9 -4.43 -3.76 2.30
C GLN A 9 -3.20 -3.15 3.00
N ARG A 10 -2.46 -3.95 3.76
CA ARG A 10 -1.25 -3.48 4.44
C ARG A 10 -0.19 -2.99 3.47
N MET A 11 0.02 -3.69 2.35
CA MET A 11 0.93 -3.25 1.29
C MET A 11 0.55 -1.88 0.73
N LEU A 12 -0.74 -1.64 0.48
CA LEU A 12 -1.23 -0.35 -0.01
C LEU A 12 -1.07 0.78 1.03
N VAL A 13 -1.30 0.49 2.31
CA VAL A 13 -1.06 1.46 3.41
C VAL A 13 0.42 1.87 3.45
N ILE A 14 1.33 0.90 3.34
CA ILE A 14 2.79 1.14 3.30
C ILE A 14 3.15 2.05 2.12
N ILE A 15 2.70 1.69 0.91
CA ILE A 15 3.00 2.44 -0.31
C ILE A 15 2.49 3.88 -0.18
N ASN A 16 1.25 4.08 0.28
CA ASN A 16 0.65 5.40 0.43
C ASN A 16 1.40 6.26 1.47
N LYS A 17 1.88 5.68 2.57
CA LYS A 17 2.69 6.40 3.55
C LYS A 17 4.01 6.88 2.95
N LEU A 18 4.69 6.02 2.18
CA LEU A 18 6.01 6.30 1.60
C LEU A 18 5.96 7.17 0.33
N LYS A 19 4.83 7.19 -0.38
CA LYS A 19 4.55 8.14 -1.49
C LYS A 19 4.12 9.53 -1.01
N GLY A 20 3.84 9.69 0.29
CA GLY A 20 3.42 10.97 0.86
C GLY A 20 4.51 12.04 0.80
N LEU A 21 4.18 13.24 1.31
CA LEU A 21 5.06 14.41 1.29
C LEU A 21 6.41 14.19 1.99
N GLN A 22 6.47 13.25 2.93
CA GLN A 22 7.68 12.90 3.66
C GLN A 22 8.44 11.79 2.93
N LYS A 23 9.55 12.15 2.30
CA LYS A 23 10.35 11.21 1.48
C LYS A 23 11.02 10.09 2.29
N TYR A 24 11.39 10.34 3.55
CA TYR A 24 12.03 9.35 4.42
C TYR A 24 11.26 9.21 5.73
N VAL A 25 10.72 8.01 5.96
CA VAL A 25 9.88 7.70 7.12
C VAL A 25 10.67 6.82 8.10
N PRO A 26 10.94 7.27 9.33
CA PRO A 26 11.60 6.47 10.36
C PRO A 26 10.89 5.13 10.61
N ARG A 27 11.65 4.13 11.06
CA ARG A 27 11.11 2.79 11.31
C ARG A 27 9.91 2.81 12.26
N GLU A 28 10.06 3.39 13.43
CA GLU A 28 9.00 3.42 14.44
C GLU A 28 7.77 4.16 13.94
N GLU A 29 7.96 5.24 13.17
CA GLU A 29 6.86 5.99 12.59
C GLU A 29 6.08 5.15 11.58
N LEU A 30 6.78 4.40 10.72
CA LEU A 30 6.14 3.51 9.74
C LEU A 30 5.41 2.35 10.44
N GLU A 31 6.04 1.72 11.43
CA GLU A 31 5.46 0.61 12.19
C GLU A 31 4.20 1.03 12.94
N ASN A 32 4.24 2.18 13.62
CA ASN A 32 3.09 2.73 14.34
C ASN A 32 1.97 3.15 13.38
N TYR A 33 2.32 3.80 12.26
CA TYR A 33 1.33 4.22 11.26
C TYR A 33 0.61 3.03 10.65
N VAL A 34 1.35 2.00 10.22
CA VAL A 34 0.76 0.83 9.60
C VAL A 34 -0.10 0.07 10.61
N THR A 35 0.38 -0.10 11.85
CA THR A 35 -0.40 -0.76 12.92
C THR A 35 -1.71 -0.04 13.17
N LEU A 36 -1.70 1.29 13.36
CA LEU A 36 -2.92 2.07 13.58
C LEU A 36 -3.93 1.90 12.43
N ARG A 37 -3.45 1.94 11.18
CA ARG A 37 -4.32 1.78 10.00
C ARG A 37 -4.84 0.36 9.83
N MET A 38 -4.10 -0.65 10.25
CA MET A 38 -4.60 -2.01 10.27
C MET A 38 -5.65 -2.20 11.37
N GLU A 39 -5.44 -1.65 12.57
CA GLU A 39 -6.40 -1.70 13.68
C GLU A 39 -7.73 -1.03 13.34
N GLU A 40 -7.72 0.12 12.65
CA GLU A 40 -8.93 0.78 12.12
C GLU A 40 -9.75 -0.10 11.15
N ARG A 41 -9.17 -1.19 10.64
CA ARG A 41 -9.75 -2.10 9.64
C ARG A 41 -9.92 -3.53 10.20
N ASP A 42 -9.93 -3.68 11.53
CA ASP A 42 -9.97 -4.97 12.25
C ASP A 42 -8.81 -5.92 11.87
N GLY A 43 -7.69 -5.37 11.40
CA GLY A 43 -6.48 -6.08 11.02
C GLY A 43 -5.51 -6.31 12.18
N THR A 44 -4.51 -7.16 11.95
CA THR A 44 -3.51 -7.48 12.99
C THR A 44 -2.42 -6.42 13.11
N PRO A 45 -1.94 -6.13 14.34
CA PRO A 45 -0.77 -5.28 14.54
C PRO A 45 0.46 -5.83 13.83
N VAL A 46 1.33 -4.91 13.41
CA VAL A 46 2.39 -5.23 12.45
C VAL A 46 3.73 -4.99 13.09
N ASP A 47 4.56 -6.04 13.10
CA ASP A 47 5.96 -5.94 13.53
C ASP A 47 6.89 -5.68 12.34
N ILE A 48 8.15 -5.37 12.66
CA ILE A 48 9.18 -5.15 11.65
C ILE A 48 9.38 -6.34 10.70
N ARG A 49 9.21 -7.58 11.16
CA ARG A 49 9.38 -8.76 10.30
C ARG A 49 8.28 -8.84 9.25
N THR A 50 7.06 -8.50 9.64
CA THR A 50 5.90 -8.43 8.77
C THR A 50 6.09 -7.35 7.72
N LEU A 51 6.50 -6.14 8.12
CA LEU A 51 6.85 -5.06 7.19
C LEU A 51 7.91 -5.47 6.17
N GLN A 52 9.00 -6.11 6.61
CA GLN A 52 10.06 -6.56 5.70
C GLN A 52 9.56 -7.60 4.70
N ARG A 53 8.65 -8.50 5.11
CA ARG A 53 8.02 -9.44 4.19
C ARG A 53 7.13 -8.70 3.18
N ASP A 54 6.32 -7.76 3.64
CA ASP A 54 5.47 -6.96 2.76
C ASP A 54 6.32 -6.13 1.80
N PHE A 55 7.49 -5.61 2.20
CA PHE A 55 8.40 -4.90 1.28
C PHE A 55 8.88 -5.80 0.14
N ASN A 56 9.26 -7.05 0.44
CA ASN A 56 9.66 -8.02 -0.58
C ASN A 56 8.49 -8.41 -1.50
N GLU A 57 7.29 -8.57 -0.94
CA GLU A 57 6.07 -8.81 -1.71
C GLU A 57 5.73 -7.61 -2.59
N ILE A 58 5.89 -6.38 -2.09
CA ILE A 58 5.70 -5.14 -2.84
C ILE A 58 6.69 -5.04 -3.99
N GLU A 59 7.96 -5.38 -3.78
CA GLU A 59 8.96 -5.42 -4.85
C GLU A 59 8.62 -6.49 -5.90
N THR A 60 8.12 -7.65 -5.47
CA THR A 60 7.78 -8.76 -6.39
C THR A 60 6.52 -8.49 -7.19
N LEU A 61 5.47 -7.97 -6.55
CA LEU A 61 4.14 -7.77 -7.15
C LEU A 61 4.02 -6.41 -7.83
N PHE A 62 4.62 -5.38 -7.24
CA PHE A 62 4.52 -4.01 -7.72
C PHE A 62 5.84 -3.45 -8.22
N GLY A 63 6.94 -4.20 -8.21
CA GLY A 63 8.23 -3.68 -8.69
C GLY A 63 8.68 -2.41 -7.99
N ILE A 64 8.10 -2.07 -6.82
CA ILE A 64 8.40 -0.90 -6.01
C ILE A 64 9.40 -1.34 -4.96
N ARG A 65 10.64 -0.86 -5.07
CA ARG A 65 11.66 -1.20 -4.08
C ARG A 65 11.63 -0.22 -2.91
N ILE A 66 11.44 -0.73 -1.70
CA ILE A 66 11.49 0.06 -0.46
C ILE A 66 12.85 -0.15 0.21
N CYS A 67 13.57 0.93 0.45
CA CYS A 67 14.94 0.93 0.99
C CYS A 67 15.02 1.73 2.28
N PHE A 68 15.85 1.27 3.22
CA PHE A 68 16.21 2.05 4.41
C PHE A 68 17.47 2.87 4.16
N ASP A 69 17.38 4.20 4.23
CA ASP A 69 18.52 5.09 4.18
C ASP A 69 19.07 5.31 5.60
N LYS A 70 20.28 4.80 5.87
CA LYS A 70 20.94 4.95 7.17
C LYS A 70 21.32 6.39 7.50
N LYS A 71 21.65 7.23 6.50
CA LYS A 71 22.04 8.63 6.72
C LYS A 71 20.83 9.49 7.08
N ARG A 72 19.68 9.17 6.47
CA ARG A 72 18.42 9.88 6.71
C ARG A 72 17.51 9.19 7.73
N ASN A 73 17.95 8.04 8.24
CA ASN A 73 17.29 7.21 9.24
C ASN A 73 15.82 6.90 8.90
N GLY A 74 15.54 6.49 7.65
CA GLY A 74 14.17 6.26 7.22
C GLY A 74 14.01 5.41 5.98
N TYR A 75 12.84 4.79 5.87
CA TYR A 75 12.37 4.07 4.69
C TYR A 75 11.90 5.05 3.61
N HIS A 76 12.18 4.70 2.36
CA HIS A 76 11.73 5.43 1.18
C HIS A 76 11.53 4.46 0.02
N ILE A 77 10.74 4.87 -0.96
CA ILE A 77 10.65 4.19 -2.26
C ILE A 77 11.85 4.63 -3.10
N ASN A 78 12.57 3.67 -3.70
CA ASN A 78 13.66 3.97 -4.61
C ASN A 78 13.11 4.51 -5.94
N GLU A 79 13.43 5.76 -6.27
CA GLU A 79 12.89 6.49 -7.44
C GLU A 79 13.52 6.06 -8.76
N GLU A 80 14.61 5.28 -8.75
CA GLU A 80 15.22 4.71 -9.98
C GLU A 80 14.29 3.73 -10.73
N ASP A 81 13.14 3.35 -10.15
CA ASP A 81 12.06 2.58 -10.78
C ASP A 81 11.03 3.47 -11.55
N ASP A 82 11.37 4.70 -11.95
CA ASP A 82 10.42 5.64 -12.60
C ASP A 82 9.74 5.10 -13.88
N LEU A 83 10.33 4.12 -14.59
CA LEU A 83 9.70 3.44 -15.75
C LEU A 83 8.52 2.51 -15.37
N LYS A 84 8.40 2.14 -14.11
CA LYS A 84 7.34 1.28 -13.57
C LYS A 84 6.16 2.09 -13.02
N LYS A 85 6.41 3.34 -12.64
CA LYS A 85 5.49 4.23 -11.91
C LYS A 85 4.14 4.45 -12.59
N GLU A 86 4.13 4.59 -13.91
CA GLU A 86 2.92 4.87 -14.69
C GLU A 86 1.92 3.70 -14.69
N GLN A 87 2.42 2.45 -14.77
CA GLN A 87 1.57 1.26 -14.71
C GLN A 87 0.98 1.05 -13.31
N TYR A 88 1.75 1.39 -12.26
CA TYR A 88 1.31 1.23 -10.87
C TYR A 88 0.34 2.31 -10.39
N GLU A 89 0.53 3.57 -10.80
CA GLU A 89 -0.46 4.63 -10.53
C GLU A 89 -1.82 4.28 -11.16
N ARG A 90 -1.80 3.68 -12.35
CA ARG A 90 -3.02 3.21 -13.02
C ARG A 90 -3.68 2.04 -12.28
N LEU A 91 -2.89 1.12 -11.71
CA LEU A 91 -3.42 0.00 -10.92
C LEU A 91 -4.00 0.46 -9.57
N LEU A 92 -3.31 1.37 -8.87
CA LEU A 92 -3.78 2.02 -7.63
C LEU A 92 -5.08 2.79 -7.88
N LEU A 93 -5.14 3.58 -8.96
CA LEU A 93 -6.35 4.28 -9.35
C LEU A 93 -7.52 3.33 -9.60
N ASN A 94 -7.27 2.22 -10.31
CA ASN A 94 -8.31 1.22 -10.56
C ASN A 94 -8.79 0.55 -9.26
N PHE A 95 -7.89 0.28 -8.31
CA PHE A 95 -8.27 -0.28 -7.03
C PHE A 95 -9.08 0.72 -6.19
N ASP A 96 -8.68 1.98 -6.14
CA ASP A 96 -9.44 3.03 -5.45
C ASP A 96 -10.83 3.23 -6.07
N LEU A 97 -10.93 3.19 -7.41
CA LEU A 97 -12.21 3.19 -8.13
C LEU A 97 -13.07 1.97 -7.75
N LEU A 98 -12.49 0.78 -7.71
CA LEU A 98 -13.22 -0.44 -7.33
C LEU A 98 -13.72 -0.36 -5.87
N ASN A 99 -12.93 0.15 -4.94
CA ASN A 99 -13.39 0.34 -3.56
C ASN A 99 -14.44 1.45 -3.44
N ALA A 100 -14.34 2.52 -4.21
CA ALA A 100 -15.36 3.57 -4.27
C ALA A 100 -16.68 3.04 -4.84
N ILE A 101 -16.61 2.14 -5.81
CA ILE A 101 -17.79 1.44 -6.37
C ILE A 101 -18.36 0.44 -5.35
N ASP A 102 -17.51 -0.33 -4.66
CA ASP A 102 -17.96 -1.33 -3.70
C ASP A 102 -18.54 -0.69 -2.42
N SER A 103 -18.03 0.48 -2.01
CA SER A 103 -18.64 1.32 -0.96
C SER A 103 -19.90 2.07 -1.43
N THR A 104 -20.19 2.07 -2.74
CA THR A 104 -21.45 2.56 -3.32
C THR A 104 -22.39 1.44 -3.77
N SER A 105 -22.23 0.22 -3.24
CA SER A 105 -23.13 -0.94 -3.43
C SER A 105 -24.56 -0.76 -2.85
N ASN A 106 -25.08 0.48 -2.88
CA ASN A 106 -26.50 0.80 -3.01
C ASN A 106 -26.94 1.11 -4.45
N LEU A 107 -26.06 1.03 -5.45
CA LEU A 107 -26.43 1.22 -6.86
C LEU A 107 -26.21 -0.07 -7.67
N HIS A 108 -27.11 -1.02 -7.45
CA HIS A 108 -27.58 -1.84 -8.56
C HIS A 108 -28.10 -0.89 -9.64
N THR A 109 -27.46 -0.86 -10.81
CA THR A 109 -28.08 -0.90 -12.14
C THR A 109 -26.97 -0.69 -13.18
N PHE A 110 -26.45 -1.77 -13.74
CA PHE A 110 -25.89 -1.71 -15.08
C PHE A 110 -27.05 -1.93 -16.05
N VAL A 111 -27.51 -0.87 -16.73
CA VAL A 111 -28.26 -1.04 -17.98
C VAL A 111 -27.23 -1.39 -19.04
N LEU A 112 -27.24 -2.64 -19.49
CA LEU A 112 -26.65 -3.01 -20.77
C LEU A 112 -27.54 -2.39 -21.85
N ALA A 113 -26.98 -1.46 -22.63
CA ALA A 113 -27.57 -1.05 -23.89
C ALA A 113 -26.95 -1.91 -25.00
N ASP A 114 -27.83 -2.54 -25.79
CA ASP A 114 -27.53 -3.37 -26.97
C ASP A 114 -26.67 -2.66 -28.03
#